data_AF-S3HVQ9-F1
#
_entry.id   AF-S3HVQ9-F1
#
_cell.length_a   1.000
_cell.length_b   1.000
_cell.length_c   1.000
_cell.angle_alpha   90.00
_cell.angle_beta   90.00
_cell.angle_gamma   90.00
#
_symmetry.space_group_name_H-M   'P 1'
#
loop_
_entity.id
_entity.type
_entity.pdbx_description
1 polymer ?
#
loop_
_entity_poly.entity_id
_entity_poly.type
_entity_poly.pdbx_seq_one_letter_code
_entity_poly.pdbx_strand_id
1 'polypeptide(L)'
;MKPDADKPDTERIFAIDLSDPETEDAGIFTWDMTKDLVYADAALAELFGLAAEETMRGLPLQSYLDRVHAEDRPKLAKAITETIVGERPQQSVYRVMAANNHYMRVAAFGRCFRDRDGTPILYSGIVILESEASTATVHH
;
A
#
# COMPACT_ATOMS: atom_id res chain seq x y z
N MET A 1 42.26 -7.15 1.42
CA MET A 1 41.69 -6.07 2.26
C MET A 1 40.66 -5.35 1.40
N LYS A 2 39.39 -5.34 1.84
CA LYS A 2 38.23 -4.64 1.22
C LYS A 2 38.48 -3.11 1.13
N PRO A 3 37.62 -2.32 0.44
CA PRO A 3 36.43 -2.68 -0.35
C PRO A 3 36.39 -2.04 -1.76
N ASP A 4 35.60 -2.68 -2.63
CA ASP A 4 35.06 -2.13 -3.87
C ASP A 4 33.93 -1.13 -3.53
N ALA A 5 33.90 -0.03 -4.26
CA ALA A 5 33.08 1.13 -4.01
C ALA A 5 31.61 0.84 -4.37
N ASP A 6 30.77 0.95 -3.35
CA ASP A 6 29.48 1.65 -3.36
C ASP A 6 28.95 2.01 -4.76
N LYS A 7 28.25 1.05 -5.39
CA LYS A 7 27.32 1.38 -6.47
C LYS A 7 26.04 1.88 -5.82
N PRO A 8 25.51 3.04 -6.24
CA PRO A 8 24.30 3.59 -5.64
C PRO A 8 23.15 2.60 -5.79
N ASP A 9 22.46 2.34 -4.67
CA ASP A 9 21.16 1.67 -4.63
C ASP A 9 20.29 2.34 -5.69
N THR A 10 19.99 1.61 -6.76
CA THR A 10 19.12 2.10 -7.83
C THR A 10 17.75 2.25 -7.21
N GLU A 11 17.39 3.49 -6.84
CA GLU A 11 16.04 3.88 -6.48
C GLU A 11 15.11 3.33 -7.57
N ARG A 12 14.35 2.29 -7.24
CA ARG A 12 13.22 1.88 -8.07
C ARG A 12 12.22 3.02 -8.01
N ILE A 13 12.31 3.90 -9.00
CA ILE A 13 11.28 4.90 -9.26
C ILE A 13 10.08 4.12 -9.78
N PHE A 14 9.05 3.97 -8.95
CA PHE A 14 7.74 3.50 -9.42
C PHE A 14 7.08 4.67 -10.10
N ALA A 15 7.28 4.78 -11.41
CA ALA A 15 6.59 5.73 -12.25
C ALA A 15 5.23 5.11 -12.62
N ILE A 16 4.15 5.75 -12.19
CA ILE A 16 2.79 5.43 -12.62
C ILE A 16 2.32 6.62 -13.44
N ASP A 17 1.94 6.37 -14.69
CA ASP A 17 1.38 7.40 -15.55
C ASP A 17 -0.10 7.58 -15.21
N LEU A 18 -0.39 8.57 -14.35
CA LEU A 18 -1.76 8.93 -13.97
C LEU A 18 -2.57 9.57 -15.12
N SER A 19 -1.99 9.75 -16.31
CA SER A 19 -2.69 10.27 -17.49
C SER A 19 -3.30 9.18 -18.37
N ASP A 20 -3.00 7.90 -18.12
CA ASP A 20 -3.60 6.78 -18.84
C ASP A 20 -5.06 6.60 -18.38
N PRO A 21 -6.06 6.75 -19.28
CA PRO A 21 -7.48 6.64 -18.94
C PRO A 21 -7.91 5.23 -18.52
N GLU A 22 -7.07 4.21 -18.70
CA GLU A 22 -7.30 2.85 -18.16
C GLU A 22 -6.77 2.69 -16.73
N THR A 23 -6.12 3.71 -16.16
CA THR A 23 -5.67 3.71 -14.76
C THR A 23 -6.88 3.90 -13.85
N GLU A 24 -7.26 2.85 -13.12
CA GLU A 24 -8.21 2.97 -12.02
C GLU A 24 -7.71 3.99 -10.98
N ASP A 25 -8.63 4.75 -10.40
CA ASP A 25 -8.30 5.81 -9.43
C ASP A 25 -7.48 5.26 -8.26
N ALA A 26 -6.44 6.02 -7.86
CA ALA A 26 -5.66 5.71 -6.68
C ALA A 26 -6.53 5.84 -5.42
N GLY A 27 -6.65 4.76 -4.64
CA GLY A 27 -7.36 4.77 -3.37
C GLY A 27 -6.51 5.36 -2.25
N ILE A 28 -7.12 6.14 -1.37
CA ILE A 28 -6.43 6.72 -0.20
C ILE A 28 -6.95 6.10 1.10
N PHE A 29 -6.06 5.98 2.09
CA PHE A 29 -6.44 5.47 3.40
C PHE A 29 -5.72 6.16 4.55
N THR A 30 -6.36 6.10 5.71
CA THR A 30 -5.78 6.42 7.01
C THR A 30 -6.23 5.39 8.03
N TRP A 31 -5.27 4.64 8.56
CA TRP A 31 -5.45 3.75 9.69
C TRP A 31 -5.16 4.50 11.01
N ASP A 32 -6.21 4.64 11.82
CA ASP A 32 -6.13 5.01 13.22
C ASP A 32 -5.75 3.77 14.03
N MET A 33 -4.47 3.68 14.39
CA MET A 33 -3.91 2.54 15.13
C MET A 33 -4.38 2.53 16.60
N THR A 34 -4.91 3.65 17.11
CA THR A 34 -5.44 3.71 18.47
C THR A 34 -6.81 3.04 18.59
N LYS A 35 -7.58 3.06 17.49
CA LYS A 35 -8.90 2.44 17.40
C LYS A 35 -8.93 1.14 16.60
N ASP A 36 -7.83 0.82 15.93
CA ASP A 36 -7.74 -0.19 14.89
C ASP A 36 -8.81 0.00 13.80
N LEU A 37 -8.91 1.22 13.25
CA LEU A 37 -9.88 1.55 12.19
C LEU A 37 -9.19 2.20 11.00
N VAL A 38 -9.37 1.61 9.83
CA VAL A 38 -8.91 2.13 8.55
C VAL A 38 -10.08 2.82 7.86
N TYR A 39 -9.95 4.14 7.74
CA TYR A 39 -10.82 5.01 6.96
C TYR A 39 -10.27 5.10 5.55
N ALA A 40 -11.13 4.90 4.56
CA ALA A 40 -10.72 4.95 3.17
C ALA A 40 -11.82 5.50 2.27
N ASP A 41 -11.40 5.97 1.10
CA ASP A 41 -12.29 6.49 0.07
C ASP A 41 -12.98 5.38 -0.73
N ALA A 42 -13.82 5.81 -1.69
CA ALA A 42 -14.54 4.89 -2.56
C ALA A 42 -13.61 4.14 -3.52
N ALA A 43 -12.53 4.77 -3.99
CA ALA A 43 -11.56 4.13 -4.88
C ALA A 43 -10.85 2.95 -4.19
N LEU A 44 -10.41 3.11 -2.94
CA LEU A 44 -9.86 1.99 -2.19
C LEU A 44 -10.90 0.90 -1.92
N ALA A 45 -12.15 1.30 -1.63
CA ALA A 45 -13.23 0.34 -1.42
C ALA A 45 -13.44 -0.56 -2.65
N GLU A 46 -13.38 0.03 -3.85
CA GLU A 46 -13.48 -0.70 -5.12
C GLU A 46 -12.31 -1.68 -5.31
N LEU A 47 -11.06 -1.23 -5.11
CA LEU A 47 -9.86 -2.07 -5.21
C LEU A 47 -9.93 -3.31 -4.30
N PHE A 48 -10.47 -3.15 -3.09
CA PHE A 48 -10.59 -4.23 -2.10
C PHE A 48 -11.92 -4.97 -2.15
N GLY A 49 -12.85 -4.59 -3.04
CA GLY A 49 -14.19 -5.17 -3.11
C GLY A 49 -15.01 -5.03 -1.83
N LEU A 50 -14.90 -3.87 -1.17
CA LEU A 50 -15.61 -3.51 0.06
C LEU A 50 -16.69 -2.46 -0.24
N ALA A 51 -17.64 -2.28 0.68
CA ALA A 51 -18.66 -1.25 0.54
C ALA A 51 -18.10 0.13 0.93
N ALA A 52 -18.20 1.11 0.03
CA ALA A 52 -17.67 2.46 0.26
C ALA A 52 -18.25 3.14 1.52
N GLU A 53 -19.53 2.92 1.83
CA GLU A 53 -20.12 3.47 3.06
C GLU A 53 -19.50 2.89 4.34
N GLU A 54 -19.03 1.65 4.29
CA GLU A 54 -18.38 1.00 5.43
C GLU A 54 -16.92 1.47 5.56
N THR A 55 -16.18 1.56 4.45
CA THR A 55 -14.79 2.04 4.46
C THR A 55 -14.70 3.50 4.93
N MET A 56 -15.65 4.36 4.53
CA MET A 56 -15.72 5.75 5.00
C MET A 56 -16.03 5.87 6.50
N ARG A 57 -16.77 4.91 7.08
CA ARG A 57 -17.05 4.86 8.52
C ARG A 57 -15.91 4.26 9.33
N GLY A 58 -14.93 3.65 8.67
CA GLY A 58 -13.83 2.94 9.29
C GLY A 58 -14.12 1.46 9.44
N LEU A 59 -13.21 0.63 8.94
CA LEU A 59 -13.24 -0.82 9.10
C LEU A 59 -11.95 -1.30 9.81
N PRO A 60 -12.00 -2.40 10.57
CA PRO A 60 -10.79 -2.98 11.14
C PRO A 60 -9.72 -3.27 10.09
N LEU A 61 -8.43 -3.17 10.45
CA LEU A 61 -7.33 -3.52 9.53
C LEU A 61 -7.51 -4.95 8.99
N GLN A 62 -8.00 -5.86 9.84
CA GLN A 62 -8.24 -7.24 9.45
C GLN A 62 -9.21 -7.37 8.27
N SER A 63 -10.22 -6.48 8.14
CA SER A 63 -11.15 -6.48 7.01
C SER A 63 -10.44 -6.27 5.67
N TYR A 64 -9.34 -5.50 5.65
CA TYR A 64 -8.52 -5.32 4.45
C TYR A 64 -7.58 -6.50 4.25
N LEU A 65 -6.94 -7.01 5.31
CA LEU A 65 -6.05 -8.18 5.23
C LEU A 65 -6.77 -9.46 4.76
N ASP A 66 -8.05 -9.61 5.09
CA ASP A 66 -8.88 -10.73 4.63
C ASP A 66 -9.12 -10.70 3.12
N ARG A 67 -9.06 -9.51 2.51
CA ARG A 67 -9.15 -9.32 1.05
C ARG A 67 -7.78 -9.49 0.36
N VAL A 68 -6.68 -9.55 1.11
CA VAL A 68 -5.35 -9.81 0.54
C VAL A 68 -5.16 -11.31 0.30
N HIS A 69 -4.52 -11.67 -0.81
CA HIS A 69 -4.19 -13.05 -1.14
C HIS A 69 -3.40 -13.72 -0.01
N ALA A 70 -3.76 -14.95 0.36
CA ALA A 70 -3.23 -15.62 1.55
C ALA A 70 -1.70 -15.70 1.60
N GLU A 71 -1.05 -15.91 0.46
CA GLU A 71 0.42 -15.94 0.36
C GLU A 71 1.10 -14.59 0.59
N ASP A 72 0.39 -13.49 0.35
CA ASP A 72 0.95 -12.14 0.42
C ASP A 72 0.75 -11.54 1.83
N ARG A 73 -0.24 -12.02 2.61
CA ARG A 73 -0.55 -11.52 3.97
C ARG A 73 0.66 -11.49 4.90
N PRO A 74 1.49 -12.55 5.02
CA PRO A 74 2.63 -12.52 5.95
C PRO A 74 3.67 -11.47 5.54
N LYS A 75 3.89 -11.29 4.23
CA LYS A 75 4.82 -10.29 3.70
C LYS A 75 4.31 -8.89 3.93
N LEU A 76 3.02 -8.64 3.68
CA LEU A 76 2.38 -7.36 3.92
C LEU A 76 2.41 -6.97 5.40
N ALA A 77 2.04 -7.89 6.29
CA ALA A 77 2.09 -7.65 7.74
C ALA A 77 3.51 -7.32 8.23
N LYS A 78 4.53 -8.01 7.70
CA LYS A 78 5.93 -7.69 7.97
C LYS A 78 6.30 -6.28 7.51
N ALA A 79 5.92 -5.90 6.28
CA ALA A 79 6.20 -4.58 5.74
C ALA A 79 5.53 -3.45 6.55
N ILE A 80 4.26 -3.63 6.95
CA ILE A 80 3.56 -2.69 7.83
C ILE A 80 4.32 -2.55 9.17
N THR A 81 4.71 -3.67 9.77
CA THR A 81 5.48 -3.70 11.03
C THR A 81 6.81 -2.97 10.88
N GLU A 82 7.54 -3.22 9.80
CA GLU A 82 8.83 -2.57 9.51
C GLU A 82 8.68 -1.05 9.32
N THR A 83 7.59 -0.57 8.70
CA THR A 83 7.30 0.86 8.58
C THR A 83 6.97 1.50 9.92
N ILE A 84 6.20 0.81 10.77
CA ILE A 84 5.83 1.29 12.10
C ILE A 84 7.06 1.36 13.02
N VAL A 85 7.97 0.39 12.93
CA VAL A 85 9.17 0.33 13.80
C VAL A 85 10.33 1.15 13.24
N GLY A 86 10.57 1.06 11.94
CA GLY A 86 11.77 1.56 11.28
C GLY A 86 11.69 2.99 10.74
N GLU A 87 10.53 3.66 10.85
CA GLU A 87 10.29 5.02 10.36
C GLU A 87 10.54 5.21 8.85
N ARG A 88 10.50 4.11 8.09
CA ARG A 88 10.65 4.13 6.63
C ARG A 88 9.29 4.04 5.96
N PRO A 89 9.05 4.80 4.87
CA PRO A 89 7.84 4.63 4.09
C PRO A 89 7.70 3.17 3.64
N GLN A 90 6.50 2.63 3.77
CA GLN A 90 6.16 1.35 3.16
C GLN A 90 6.11 1.52 1.66
N GLN A 91 6.61 0.50 1.00
CA GLN A 91 6.37 0.26 -0.41
C GLN A 91 6.18 -1.24 -0.59
N SER A 92 4.99 -1.65 -1.01
CA SER A 92 4.65 -3.07 -1.08
C SER A 92 3.74 -3.33 -2.27
N VAL A 93 4.04 -4.40 -3.00
CA VAL A 93 3.18 -4.91 -4.08
C VAL A 93 2.58 -6.23 -3.63
N TYR A 94 1.26 -6.36 -3.73
CA TYR A 94 0.53 -7.55 -3.31
C TYR A 94 -0.79 -7.70 -4.09
N ARG A 95 -1.42 -8.86 -3.95
CA ARG A 95 -2.71 -9.14 -4.60
C ARG A 95 -3.88 -8.90 -3.66
N VAL A 96 -4.89 -8.17 -4.12
CA VAL A 96 -6.17 -7.93 -3.43
C VAL A 96 -7.32 -8.55 -4.20
N MET A 97 -8.33 -9.02 -3.48
CA MET A 97 -9.56 -9.54 -4.05
C MET A 97 -10.51 -8.38 -4.36
N ALA A 98 -10.82 -8.16 -5.63
CA ALA A 98 -11.77 -7.15 -6.06
C ALA A 98 -13.23 -7.62 -5.87
N ALA A 99 -14.20 -6.72 -6.09
CA ALA A 99 -15.64 -7.03 -5.94
C ALA A 99 -16.13 -8.17 -6.84
N ASN A 100 -15.52 -8.32 -8.03
CA ASN A 100 -15.79 -9.40 -8.98
C ASN A 100 -15.14 -10.75 -8.59
N ASN A 101 -14.55 -10.83 -7.39
CA ASN A 101 -13.88 -12.02 -6.86
C ASN A 101 -12.67 -12.48 -7.70
N HIS A 102 -12.05 -11.55 -8.43
CA HIS A 102 -10.76 -11.73 -9.09
C HIS A 102 -9.65 -11.04 -8.28
N TYR A 103 -8.46 -11.61 -8.31
CA TYR A 103 -7.29 -10.98 -7.70
C TYR A 103 -6.65 -9.98 -8.65
N MET A 104 -6.39 -8.79 -8.15
CA MET A 104 -5.67 -7.72 -8.86
C MET A 104 -4.39 -7.39 -8.10
N ARG A 105 -3.34 -7.01 -8.82
CA ARG A 105 -2.09 -6.54 -8.22
C ARG A 105 -2.22 -5.07 -7.91
N VAL A 106 -1.79 -4.69 -6.71
CA VAL A 106 -1.77 -3.30 -6.28
C VAL A 106 -0.42 -2.95 -5.67
N ALA A 107 -0.03 -1.69 -5.84
CA ALA A 107 1.11 -1.11 -5.16
C ALA A 107 0.59 -0.19 -4.04
N ALA A 108 1.05 -0.42 -2.81
CA ALA A 108 0.71 0.40 -1.65
C ALA A 108 1.94 1.18 -1.17
N PHE A 109 1.70 2.45 -0.86
CA PHE A 109 2.67 3.36 -0.28
C PHE A 109 2.09 3.93 1.00
N GLY A 110 2.85 3.90 2.08
CA GLY A 110 2.34 4.27 3.39
C GLY A 110 3.39 4.86 4.31
N ARG A 111 2.97 5.69 5.25
CA ARG A 111 3.84 6.24 6.30
C ARG A 111 3.16 6.20 7.64
N CYS A 112 3.97 5.93 8.66
CA CYS A 112 3.57 5.99 10.06
C CYS A 112 3.80 7.41 10.60
N PHE A 113 2.83 7.90 11.37
CA PHE A 113 2.88 9.16 12.11
C PHE A 113 2.79 8.88 13.60
N ARG A 114 3.61 9.60 14.36
CA ARG A 114 3.76 9.44 15.81
C ARG A 114 3.24 10.67 16.53
N ASP A 115 2.80 10.48 17.77
CA ASP A 115 2.52 11.58 18.68
C ASP A 115 3.82 12.22 19.24
N ARG A 116 3.68 13.12 20.21
CA ARG A 116 4.80 13.82 20.84
C ARG A 116 5.72 12.90 21.67
N ASP A 117 5.20 11.77 22.11
CA ASP A 117 5.92 10.79 22.94
C ASP A 117 6.60 9.71 22.06
N GLY A 118 6.44 9.80 20.74
CA GLY A 118 7.00 8.84 19.79
C GLY A 118 6.11 7.60 19.56
N THR A 119 4.89 7.60 20.09
CA THR A 119 3.95 6.48 19.93
C THR A 119 3.33 6.51 18.53
N PRO A 120 3.36 5.42 17.74
CA PRO A 120 2.60 5.31 16.50
C PRO A 120 1.11 5.54 16.75
N ILE A 121 0.50 6.53 16.08
CA ILE A 121 -0.94 6.81 16.22
C ILE A 121 -1.72 6.72 14.90
N LEU A 122 -1.08 7.06 13.78
CA LEU A 122 -1.72 7.07 12.47
C LEU A 122 -0.80 6.43 11.44
N TYR A 123 -1.41 5.77 10.47
CA TYR A 123 -0.73 5.24 9.31
C TYR A 123 -1.54 5.62 8.08
N SER A 124 -0.98 6.42 7.16
CA SER A 124 -1.72 6.89 5.98
C SER A 124 -0.93 6.65 4.71
N GLY A 125 -1.65 6.46 3.61
CA GLY A 125 -1.07 6.04 2.36
C GLY A 125 -2.05 6.06 1.20
N ILE A 126 -1.53 5.60 0.08
CA ILE A 126 -2.28 5.38 -1.16
C ILE A 126 -2.07 3.95 -1.64
N VAL A 127 -3.06 3.42 -2.35
CA VAL A 127 -2.99 2.14 -3.04
C VAL A 127 -3.40 2.38 -4.49
N ILE A 128 -2.59 1.88 -5.41
CA ILE A 128 -2.77 2.10 -6.84
C ILE A 128 -2.84 0.73 -7.51
N LEU A 129 -3.74 0.59 -8.48
CA LEU A 129 -3.76 -0.58 -9.34
C LEU A 129 -2.43 -0.68 -10.10
N GLU A 130 -1.79 -1.84 -10.02
CA GLU A 130 -0.63 -2.13 -10.85
C GLU A 130 -1.14 -2.76 -12.16
N SER A 131 -1.33 -1.93 -13.19
CA SER A 131 -1.57 -2.43 -14.54
C SER A 131 -0.28 -3.05 -15.09
N GLU A 132 -0.36 -4.01 -16.01
CA GLU A 132 0.82 -4.59 -16.67
C GLU A 132 1.56 -3.60 -17.60
N ALA A 133 1.25 -2.30 -17.56
CA ALA A 133 1.84 -1.30 -18.43
C ALA A 133 3.28 -0.95 -18.01
N SER A 134 4.20 -1.67 -18.65
CA SER A 134 5.58 -1.28 -18.98
C SER A 134 6.55 -1.15 -17.80
N THR A 135 7.27 -2.26 -17.54
CA THR A 135 8.68 -2.17 -17.18
C THR A 135 9.41 -1.32 -18.22
N ALA A 136 9.47 -0.01 -18.00
CA ALA A 136 10.39 0.87 -18.70
C ALA A 136 11.82 0.46 -18.28
N THR A 137 12.38 -0.47 -19.03
CA THR A 137 13.83 -0.68 -19.04
C THR A 137 14.43 0.59 -19.60
N VAL A 138 15.01 1.43 -18.74
CA VAL A 138 15.83 2.55 -19.16
C VAL A 138 17.05 1.97 -19.88
N HIS A 139 16.99 1.90 -21.21
CA HIS A 139 18.19 1.71 -22.01
C HIS A 139 18.94 3.04 -22.07
N HIS A 140 20.20 2.94 -21.65
CA HIS A 140 21.15 4.01 -21.45
C HIS A 140 21.68 4.59 -22.78
#